data_AF-A0A1F8NL70-F1
#
_entry.id   AF-A0A1F8NL70-F1
#
_cell.length_a   1.000
_cell.length_b   1.000
_cell.length_c   1.000
_cell.angle_alpha   90.00
_cell.angle_beta   90.00
_cell.angle_gamma   90.00
#
_symmetry.space_group_name_H-M   'P 1'
#
loop_
_entity.id
_entity.type
_entity.pdbx_description
1 polymer ?
#
loop_
_entity_poly.entity_id
_entity_poly.type
_entity_poly.pdbx_seq_one_letter_code
_entity_poly.pdbx_strand_id
1 'polypeptide(L)'
;MSDDSKKSEGKSKDDSPQEYSRICPECHTGVFRLEYLTYFTWLNDELITVPNFPSWVCDVCGKREYDTRAVSWLNMLLSPTTGRKPRIRRRNLPGNMDRPQPHN
;
A
#
# COMPACT_ATOMS: atom_id res chain seq x y z
N MET A 1 36.42 -42.72 -10.36
CA MET A 1 36.63 -41.40 -10.99
C MET A 1 35.34 -40.63 -10.84
N SER A 2 35.20 -40.00 -9.68
CA SER A 2 34.16 -39.03 -9.39
C SER A 2 34.61 -37.72 -10.00
N ASP A 3 33.77 -37.07 -10.79
CA ASP A 3 33.75 -35.61 -10.75
C ASP A 3 32.32 -35.13 -10.99
N ASP A 4 31.90 -34.43 -9.96
CA ASP A 4 30.59 -33.94 -9.65
C ASP A 4 30.47 -32.51 -10.21
N SER A 5 29.23 -32.01 -10.32
CA SER A 5 28.94 -30.58 -10.23
C SER A 5 29.54 -29.62 -11.28
N LYS A 6 28.85 -29.46 -12.42
CA LYS A 6 28.95 -28.21 -13.22
C LYS A 6 27.97 -27.16 -12.69
N LYS A 7 28.43 -26.50 -11.63
CA LYS A 7 28.17 -25.11 -11.19
C LYS A 7 26.98 -24.37 -11.83
N SER A 8 25.87 -24.34 -11.09
CA SER A 8 24.95 -23.21 -11.04
C SER A 8 25.64 -22.02 -10.38
N GLU A 9 25.54 -20.81 -10.94
CA GLU A 9 25.37 -19.55 -10.21
C GLU A 9 25.47 -18.31 -11.13
N GLY A 10 24.56 -17.37 -10.90
CA GLY A 10 24.79 -15.95 -11.19
C GLY A 10 24.05 -15.37 -12.39
N LYS A 11 22.70 -15.38 -12.40
CA LYS A 11 21.97 -14.35 -13.17
C LYS A 11 21.72 -13.16 -12.25
N SER A 12 22.60 -12.18 -12.38
CA SER A 12 22.56 -10.87 -11.76
C SER A 12 21.16 -10.27 -11.84
N LYS A 13 20.58 -9.95 -10.69
CA LYS A 13 19.39 -9.10 -10.59
C LYS A 13 19.83 -7.70 -11.01
N ASP A 14 19.56 -7.38 -12.27
CA ASP A 14 19.57 -6.02 -12.76
C ASP A 14 18.32 -5.34 -12.20
N ASP A 15 18.49 -4.56 -11.12
CA ASP A 15 17.45 -3.79 -10.44
C ASP A 15 17.10 -2.53 -11.26
N SER A 16 16.78 -2.75 -12.54
CA SER A 16 16.14 -1.74 -13.36
C SER A 16 14.65 -1.77 -13.04
N PRO A 17 13.99 -0.62 -12.79
CA PRO A 17 12.54 -0.56 -12.80
C PRO A 17 12.09 -0.96 -14.21
N GLN A 18 11.82 -2.25 -14.39
CA GLN A 18 11.24 -2.77 -15.61
C GLN A 18 9.88 -2.11 -15.71
N GLU A 19 9.82 -1.05 -16.49
CA GLU A 19 8.60 -0.35 -16.87
C GLU A 19 7.80 -1.34 -17.72
N TYR A 20 7.09 -2.25 -17.05
CA TYR A 20 6.22 -3.23 -17.67
C TYR A 20 5.06 -2.47 -18.32
N SER A 21 5.30 -2.03 -19.56
CA SER A 21 4.27 -1.46 -20.42
C SER A 21 3.21 -2.54 -20.68
N ARG A 22 1.99 -2.28 -20.20
CA ARG A 22 0.83 -3.16 -20.42
C ARG A 22 0.01 -2.61 -21.57
N ILE A 23 -0.42 -3.50 -22.47
CA ILE A 23 -1.34 -3.14 -23.55
C ILE A 23 -2.68 -2.72 -22.93
N CYS A 24 -3.27 -1.65 -23.44
CA CYS A 24 -4.55 -1.16 -22.96
C CYS A 24 -5.67 -2.15 -23.33
N PRO A 25 -6.45 -2.66 -22.35
CA PRO A 25 -7.52 -3.63 -22.60
C PRO A 25 -8.77 -3.00 -23.26
N GLU A 26 -8.84 -1.68 -23.37
CA GLU A 26 -9.99 -0.99 -23.97
C GLU A 26 -9.82 -0.80 -25.47
N CYS A 27 -8.66 -0.31 -25.91
CA CYS A 27 -8.40 -0.08 -27.34
C CYS A 27 -7.54 -1.16 -28.00
N HIS A 28 -6.87 -2.03 -27.24
CA HIS A 28 -5.94 -3.07 -27.73
C HIS A 28 -4.83 -2.55 -28.67
N THR A 29 -4.63 -1.23 -28.71
CA THR A 29 -3.75 -0.55 -29.66
C THR A 29 -2.66 0.22 -28.91
N GLY A 30 -3.07 1.02 -27.92
CA GLY A 30 -2.15 1.78 -27.08
C GLY A 30 -1.57 0.97 -25.92
N VAL A 31 -0.56 1.54 -25.30
CA VAL A 31 0.06 1.03 -24.07
C VAL A 31 -0.19 2.00 -22.92
N PHE A 32 -0.28 1.46 -21.72
CA PHE A 32 -0.34 2.29 -20.51
C PHE A 32 1.04 2.87 -20.20
N ARG A 33 1.08 4.18 -19.99
CA ARG A 33 2.24 4.94 -19.52
C ARG A 33 1.97 5.50 -18.13
N LEU A 34 3.01 5.54 -17.30
CA LEU A 34 2.93 6.15 -15.98
C LEU A 34 2.89 7.68 -16.12
N GLU A 35 1.82 8.28 -15.62
CA GLU A 35 1.63 9.72 -15.49
C GLU A 35 1.26 10.09 -14.05
N TYR A 36 1.47 11.36 -13.71
CA TYR A 36 1.12 11.91 -12.40
C TYR A 36 0.04 12.97 -12.59
N LEU A 37 -1.19 12.63 -12.20
CA LEU A 37 -2.38 13.46 -12.42
C LEU A 37 -3.04 13.82 -11.09
N THR A 38 -4.00 14.74 -11.11
CA THR A 38 -4.84 15.00 -9.92
C THR A 38 -5.88 13.90 -9.77
N TYR A 39 -5.85 13.21 -8.64
CA TYR A 39 -6.87 12.26 -8.23
C TYR A 39 -7.99 12.98 -7.47
N PHE A 40 -9.23 12.69 -7.81
CA PHE A 40 -10.42 13.25 -7.18
C PHE A 40 -11.18 12.14 -6.49
N THR A 41 -11.53 12.34 -5.22
CA THR A 41 -12.36 11.40 -4.47
C THR A 41 -13.30 12.16 -3.55
N TRP A 42 -14.45 11.58 -3.27
CA TRP A 42 -15.39 12.11 -2.29
C TRP A 42 -15.18 11.43 -0.94
N LEU A 43 -15.27 12.20 0.15
CA LEU A 43 -15.30 11.71 1.51
C LEU A 43 -16.31 12.53 2.31
N ASN A 44 -17.38 11.89 2.79
CA ASN A 44 -18.43 12.53 3.60
C ASN A 44 -18.94 13.85 2.99
N ASP A 45 -19.28 13.83 1.70
CA ASP A 45 -19.76 14.99 0.92
C ASP A 45 -18.73 16.11 0.68
N GLU A 46 -17.48 15.92 1.08
CA GLU A 46 -16.36 16.80 0.73
C GLU A 46 -15.55 16.22 -0.44
N LEU A 47 -15.25 17.06 -1.43
CA LEU A 47 -14.39 16.70 -2.55
C LEU A 47 -12.93 16.87 -2.14
N ILE A 48 -12.18 15.77 -2.16
CA ILE A 48 -10.74 15.74 -1.91
C ILE A 48 -10.02 15.68 -3.25
N THR A 49 -9.01 16.55 -3.39
CA THR A 49 -8.11 16.58 -4.55
C THR A 49 -6.69 16.23 -4.12
N VAL A 50 -6.07 15.23 -4.76
CA VAL A 50 -4.70 14.82 -4.47
C VAL A 50 -3.85 15.04 -5.73
N PRO A 51 -2.97 16.06 -5.76
CA PRO A 51 -2.10 16.30 -6.90
C PRO A 51 -1.00 15.25 -6.98
N ASN A 52 -0.36 15.14 -8.16
CA ASN A 52 0.75 14.22 -8.42
C ASN A 52 0.45 12.76 -8.04
N PHE A 53 -0.74 12.28 -8.37
CA PHE A 53 -1.18 10.92 -8.08
C PHE A 53 -0.81 9.95 -9.21
N PRO A 54 -0.14 8.83 -8.91
CA PRO A 54 0.37 7.92 -9.92
C PRO A 54 -0.79 7.21 -10.65
N SER A 55 -0.81 7.36 -11.98
CA SER A 55 -1.89 6.93 -12.86
C SER A 55 -1.34 6.35 -14.16
N TRP A 56 -1.93 5.27 -14.66
CA TRP A 56 -1.56 4.58 -15.88
C TRP A 56 -2.53 5.08 -16.95
N VAL A 57 -2.01 5.83 -17.91
CA VAL A 57 -2.81 6.47 -18.96
C VAL A 57 -2.47 5.82 -20.30
N CYS A 58 -3.49 5.39 -21.03
CA CYS A 58 -3.29 4.89 -22.37
C CYS A 58 -2.94 6.04 -23.31
N ASP A 59 -1.81 5.91 -24.01
CA ASP A 59 -1.31 6.88 -24.98
C ASP A 59 -2.17 7.05 -26.24
N VAL A 60 -3.09 6.12 -26.50
CA VAL A 60 -4.00 6.15 -27.66
C VAL A 60 -5.42 6.58 -27.29
N CYS A 61 -6.10 5.87 -26.38
CA CYS A 61 -7.51 6.15 -26.07
C CYS A 61 -7.72 6.99 -24.80
N GLY A 62 -6.67 7.25 -24.01
CA GLY A 62 -6.77 8.04 -22.78
C GLY A 62 -7.42 7.32 -21.60
N LYS A 63 -7.66 6.00 -21.67
CA LYS A 63 -8.07 5.18 -20.52
C LYS A 63 -7.13 5.42 -19.34
N ARG A 64 -7.67 5.52 -18.12
CA ARG A 64 -6.91 5.78 -16.89
C ARG A 64 -7.13 4.68 -15.86
N GLU A 65 -6.04 4.22 -15.26
CA GLU A 65 -6.04 3.30 -14.12
C GLU A 65 -5.16 3.87 -13.02
N TYR A 66 -5.68 4.06 -11.81
CA TYR A 66 -4.92 4.60 -10.69
C TYR A 66 -4.10 3.50 -9.98
N ASP A 67 -2.89 3.81 -9.46
CA ASP A 67 -2.11 2.80 -8.70
C ASP A 67 -2.91 2.35 -7.46
N THR A 68 -3.28 1.09 -7.43
CA THR A 68 -4.11 0.50 -6.36
C THR A 68 -3.44 0.58 -5.00
N ARG A 69 -2.10 0.56 -4.93
CA ARG A 69 -1.35 0.72 -3.69
C ARG A 69 -1.44 2.16 -3.19
N ALA A 70 -1.32 3.13 -4.10
CA ALA A 70 -1.47 4.55 -3.76
C ALA A 70 -2.89 4.86 -3.27
N VAL A 71 -3.92 4.28 -3.91
CA VAL A 71 -5.31 4.42 -3.48
C VAL A 71 -5.51 3.80 -2.09
N SER A 72 -4.97 2.60 -1.84
CA SER A 72 -5.05 1.97 -0.52
C SER A 72 -4.38 2.80 0.56
N TRP A 73 -3.22 3.39 0.28
CA TRP A 73 -2.52 4.29 1.20
C TRP A 73 -3.31 5.55 1.48
N LEU A 74 -3.90 6.17 0.45
CA LEU A 74 -4.77 7.33 0.60
C LEU A 74 -5.95 7.01 1.50
N ASN A 75 -6.65 5.90 1.25
CA ASN A 75 -7.77 5.46 2.08
C ASN A 75 -7.37 5.22 3.53
N MET A 76 -6.18 4.66 3.76
CA MET A 76 -5.60 4.54 5.10
C MET A 76 -5.43 5.91 5.75
N LEU A 77 -4.80 6.88 5.07
CA LEU A 77 -4.55 8.22 5.61
C LEU A 77 -5.85 8.96 5.93
N LEU A 78 -6.85 8.86 5.05
CA LEU A 78 -8.16 9.46 5.22
C LEU A 78 -9.01 8.77 6.29
N SER A 79 -8.60 7.59 6.78
CA SER A 79 -9.36 6.87 7.81
C SER A 79 -9.41 7.69 9.12
N PRO A 80 -10.58 7.83 9.78
CA PRO A 80 -10.70 8.60 11.03
C PRO A 80 -9.88 8.02 12.19
N THR A 81 -9.47 6.76 12.05
CA THR A 81 -8.72 5.98 13.04
C THR A 81 -7.20 6.13 12.90
N THR A 82 -6.71 6.77 11.85
CA THR A 82 -5.28 6.99 11.62
C THR A 82 -4.63 7.71 12.80
N GLY A 83 -3.51 7.19 13.28
CA GLY A 83 -2.74 7.80 14.38
C GLY A 83 -3.37 7.71 15.77
N ARG A 84 -4.58 7.13 15.92
CA ARG A 84 -5.18 6.94 17.25
C ARG A 84 -4.46 5.80 17.97
N LYS A 85 -3.77 6.13 19.07
CA LYS A 85 -3.28 5.11 20.01
C LYS A 85 -4.46 4.26 20.44
N PRO A 86 -4.41 2.92 20.35
CA PRO A 86 -5.46 2.09 20.90
C PRO A 86 -5.61 2.48 22.36
N ARG A 87 -6.79 2.96 22.74
CA ARG A 87 -7.10 3.19 24.16
C ARG A 87 -7.08 1.82 24.80
N ILE A 88 -5.95 1.45 25.41
CA ILE A 88 -5.89 0.34 26.35
C ILE A 88 -6.89 0.72 27.43
N ARG A 89 -8.11 0.19 27.33
CA ARG A 89 -9.03 0.21 28.45
C ARG A 89 -8.28 -0.54 29.52
N ARG A 90 -7.73 0.19 30.52
CA ARG A 90 -7.31 -0.41 31.78
C ARG A 90 -8.57 -1.07 32.31
N ARG A 91 -8.75 -2.35 31.98
CA ARG A 91 -9.75 -3.19 32.58
C ARG A 91 -9.44 -3.07 34.06
N ASN A 92 -10.37 -2.53 34.83
CA ASN A 92 -10.26 -2.46 36.28
C ASN A 92 -9.81 -3.85 36.74
N LEU A 93 -8.51 -4.01 37.02
CA LEU A 93 -8.02 -5.15 37.74
C LEU A 93 -8.67 -4.96 39.12
N PRO A 94 -9.53 -5.88 39.57
CA PRO A 94 -9.99 -5.83 40.94
C PRO A 94 -8.74 -5.82 41.81
N GLY A 95 -8.63 -4.78 42.64
CA GLY A 95 -7.51 -4.61 43.55
C GLY A 95 -7.31 -5.91 44.32
N ASN A 96 -6.08 -6.41 44.29
CA ASN A 96 -5.64 -7.48 45.15
C ASN A 96 -5.82 -7.01 46.61
N MET A 97 -6.96 -7.35 47.20
CA MET A 97 -7.25 -7.22 48.63
C MET A 97 -7.10 -8.60 49.25
N ASP A 98 -5.88 -9.12 49.28
CA ASP A 98 -5.49 -10.14 50.26
C ASP A 98 -4.07 -9.85 50.72
N ARG A 99 -3.95 -8.83 51.57
CA ARG A 99 -2.78 -8.65 52.43
C ARG A 99 -3.21 -8.88 53.87
N PRO A 100 -2.94 -10.06 54.45
CA PRO A 100 -3.15 -10.27 55.87
C PRO A 100 -2.26 -9.31 56.65
N GLN A 101 -2.86 -8.52 57.54
CA GLN A 101 -2.14 -7.68 58.50
C GLN A 101 -1.63 -8.59 59.63
N PRO A 102 -0.30 -8.66 59.88
CA PRO A 102 0.19 -9.30 61.08
C PRO A 102 -0.12 -8.41 62.27
N HIS A 103 -0.84 -8.96 63.26
CA HIS A 103 -0.95 -8.36 64.59
C HIS A 103 0.07 -9.05 65.50
N ASN A 104 0.85 -8.22 66.22
CA ASN A 104 1.81 -8.50 67.29
C ASN A 104 2.50 -9.87 67.35
#